data_AF-A0A5C7J5N5-F1
#
_entry.id   AF-A0A5C7J5N5-F1
#
_cell.length_a   1.000
_cell.length_b   1.000
_cell.length_c   1.000
_cell.angle_alpha   90.00
_cell.angle_beta   90.00
_cell.angle_gamma   90.00
#
_symmetry.space_group_name_H-M   'P 1'
#
loop_
_entity.id
_entity.type
_entity.pdbx_description
1 polymer ?
#
loop_
_entity_poly.entity_id
_entity_poly.type
_entity_poly.pdbx_seq_one_letter_code
_entity_poly.pdbx_strand_id
1 'polypeptide(L)'
;MHTINTCMKISEISHPLSTFIATVRVVMRHTTVTARTTVIADTFMSAKAMLAKTYGAENILSLTQLTNETVIDEQTKTLSPSELQVKSMSDRAKQLTQQAKQLKARQSLQQAQQKLVKASQLSRTH
;
A
#
# COMPACT_ATOMS: atom_id res chain seq x y z
N MET A 1 -22.56 38.46 39.25
CA MET A 1 -21.10 38.28 39.03
C MET A 1 -20.94 37.36 37.84
N HIS A 2 -20.78 37.89 36.62
CA HIS A 2 -20.64 37.08 35.41
C HIS A 2 -19.16 36.73 35.20
N THR A 3 -18.82 35.47 35.42
CA THR A 3 -17.46 34.95 35.22
C THR A 3 -17.18 34.84 33.72
N ILE A 4 -16.32 35.71 33.20
CA ILE A 4 -15.86 35.63 31.81
C ILE A 4 -14.86 34.48 31.72
N ASN A 5 -15.24 33.39 31.04
CA ASN A 5 -14.31 32.31 30.69
C ASN A 5 -13.36 32.81 29.59
N THR A 6 -12.16 33.22 29.96
CA THR A 6 -11.06 33.50 29.02
C THR A 6 -10.20 32.25 28.84
N CYS A 7 -10.69 31.24 28.11
CA CYS A 7 -9.81 30.17 27.65
C CYS A 7 -8.92 30.71 26.52
N MET A 8 -7.64 30.93 26.81
CA MET A 8 -6.64 31.25 25.80
C MET A 8 -6.34 29.99 24.99
N LYS A 9 -6.58 30.01 23.69
CA LYS A 9 -6.24 28.92 22.76
C LYS A 9 -4.86 29.21 22.18
N ILE A 10 -3.84 28.48 22.61
CA ILE A 10 -2.49 28.59 22.05
C ILE A 10 -2.43 27.65 20.85
N SER A 11 -2.14 28.21 19.67
CA SER A 11 -1.86 27.45 18.45
C SER A 11 -0.37 27.52 18.17
N GLU A 12 0.32 26.37 18.20
CA GLU A 12 1.71 26.25 17.78
C GLU A 12 1.75 26.08 16.25
N ILE A 13 2.38 27.02 15.56
CA ILE A 13 2.66 26.91 14.12
C ILE A 13 4.11 26.42 13.99
N SER A 14 4.29 25.10 13.95
CA SER A 14 5.59 24.50 13.64
C SER A 14 5.69 24.26 12.13
N HIS A 15 6.76 24.76 11.51
CA HIS A 15 7.15 24.41 10.14
C HIS A 15 8.28 23.39 10.23
N PRO A 16 7.98 22.09 10.36
CA PRO A 16 9.04 21.08 10.47
C PRO A 16 9.86 21.07 9.18
N LEU A 17 11.18 20.99 9.33
CA LEU A 17 12.07 20.81 8.19
C LEU A 17 11.73 19.52 7.45
N SER A 18 11.68 19.60 6.13
CA SER A 18 11.44 18.45 5.27
C SER A 18 12.75 17.77 4.91
N THR A 19 12.75 16.44 4.91
CA THR A 19 13.88 15.66 4.39
C THR A 19 13.67 15.43 2.90
N PHE A 20 14.70 15.66 2.10
CA PHE A 20 14.70 15.37 0.68
C PHE A 20 15.80 14.35 0.37
N ILE A 21 15.50 13.39 -0.49
CA ILE A 21 16.45 12.43 -1.03
C ILE A 21 16.85 12.91 -2.42
N ALA A 22 18.15 12.96 -2.68
CA ALA A 22 18.71 13.36 -3.96
C ALA A 22 19.63 12.29 -4.52
N THR A 23 19.59 12.10 -5.83
CA THR A 23 20.63 11.38 -6.56
C THR A 23 21.52 12.41 -7.23
N VAL A 24 22.81 12.39 -6.93
CA VAL A 24 23.78 13.36 -7.44
C VAL A 24 24.97 12.66 -8.10
N ARG A 25 25.55 13.31 -9.11
CA ARG A 25 26.83 12.92 -9.68
C ARG A 25 27.96 13.63 -8.94
N VAL A 26 28.74 12.87 -8.18
CA VAL A 26 29.93 13.35 -7.47
C VAL A 26 31.11 13.26 -8.43
N VAL A 27 31.66 14.41 -8.80
CA VAL A 27 32.85 14.50 -9.66
C VAL A 27 34.09 14.59 -8.78
N MET A 28 34.98 13.60 -8.91
CA MET A 28 36.31 13.57 -8.30
C MET A 28 37.38 13.77 -9.38
N ARG A 29 38.65 13.93 -8.99
CA ARG A 29 39.77 14.26 -9.91
C ARG A 29 39.89 13.34 -11.13
N HIS A 30 39.56 12.05 -10.98
CA HIS A 30 39.72 11.05 -12.04
C HIS A 30 38.51 10.13 -12.21
N THR A 31 37.42 10.37 -11.48
CA THR A 31 36.24 9.50 -11.52
C THR A 31 34.98 10.28 -11.24
N THR A 32 33.86 9.76 -11.74
CA THR A 32 32.53 10.26 -11.43
C THR A 32 31.72 9.12 -10.81
N VAL A 33 31.06 9.41 -9.70
CA VAL A 33 30.27 8.43 -8.95
C VAL A 33 28.87 8.99 -8.75
N THR A 34 27.86 8.18 -9.06
CA THR A 34 26.48 8.53 -8.71
C THR A 34 26.22 8.10 -7.27
N ALA A 35 25.83 9.04 -6.43
CA ALA A 35 25.53 8.81 -5.01
C ALA A 35 24.12 9.28 -4.67
N ARG A 36 23.48 8.55 -3.75
CA ARG A 36 22.26 9.03 -3.09
C ARG A 36 22.62 9.73 -1.79
N THR A 37 21.98 10.86 -1.52
CA THR A 37 22.20 11.66 -0.32
C THR A 37 20.89 12.24 0.19
N THR A 38 20.89 12.70 1.44
CA THR A 38 19.76 13.37 2.06
C THR A 38 20.10 14.83 2.35
N VAL A 39 19.12 15.71 2.21
CA VAL A 39 19.22 17.12 2.59
C VAL A 39 17.96 17.53 3.34
N ILE A 40 18.15 18.25 4.44
CA ILE A 40 17.06 18.76 5.28
C ILE A 40 16.88 20.24 4.94
N ALA A 41 15.67 20.65 4.56
CA ALA A 41 15.39 22.04 4.17
C ALA A 41 13.90 22.41 4.32
N ASP A 42 13.59 23.71 4.33
CA ASP A 42 12.21 24.22 4.43
C ASP A 42 11.38 23.92 3.18
N THR A 43 12.02 24.06 2.01
CA THR A 43 11.37 23.90 0.70
C THR A 43 12.23 23.10 -0.26
N PHE A 44 11.59 22.55 -1.29
CA PHE A 44 12.26 21.87 -2.39
C PHE A 44 13.29 22.78 -3.10
N MET A 45 12.97 24.08 -3.25
CA MET A 45 13.88 25.06 -3.86
C MET A 45 15.13 25.30 -2.99
N SER A 46 14.97 25.42 -1.67
CA SER A 46 16.12 25.54 -0.76
C SER A 46 17.00 24.28 -0.77
N ALA A 47 16.40 23.09 -0.79
CA ALA A 47 17.14 21.83 -0.94
C ALA A 47 17.91 21.77 -2.26
N LYS A 48 17.28 22.15 -3.38
CA LYS A 48 17.92 22.23 -4.69
C LYS A 48 19.09 23.23 -4.69
N ALA A 49 18.92 24.40 -4.08
CA ALA A 49 19.97 25.41 -4.00
C ALA A 49 21.19 24.92 -3.19
N MET A 50 20.95 24.26 -2.05
CA MET A 50 22.02 23.65 -1.24
C MET A 50 22.80 22.58 -2.02
N LEU A 51 22.08 21.69 -2.71
CA LEU A 51 22.69 20.64 -3.52
C LEU A 51 23.44 21.23 -4.73
N ALA A 52 22.89 22.26 -5.37
CA ALA A 52 23.54 22.92 -6.50
C ALA A 52 24.82 23.64 -6.07
N LYS A 53 24.84 24.22 -4.88
CA LYS A 53 26.06 24.83 -4.31
C LYS A 53 27.14 23.78 -3.99
N THR A 54 26.73 22.58 -3.57
CA THR A 54 27.65 21.51 -3.14
C THR A 54 28.18 20.68 -4.32
N TYR A 55 27.29 20.28 -5.23
CA TYR A 55 27.59 19.36 -6.31
C TYR A 55 27.56 20.02 -7.69
N GLY A 56 26.98 21.22 -7.84
CA GLY A 56 26.68 21.85 -9.13
C GLY A 56 25.26 21.55 -9.60
N ALA A 57 24.58 22.53 -10.21
CA ALA A 57 23.19 22.38 -10.67
C ALA A 57 23.03 21.23 -11.68
N GLU A 58 23.97 21.09 -12.60
CA GLU A 58 24.01 20.04 -13.65
C GLU A 58 24.32 18.63 -13.11
N ASN A 59 24.70 18.53 -11.84
CA ASN A 59 25.07 17.27 -11.20
C ASN A 59 23.95 16.72 -10.30
N ILE A 60 22.78 17.38 -10.25
CA ILE A 60 21.60 16.87 -9.56
C ILE A 60 20.75 16.07 -10.55
N LEU A 61 20.69 14.75 -10.38
CA LEU A 61 19.95 13.85 -11.27
C LEU A 61 18.49 13.70 -10.83
N SER A 62 18.25 13.67 -9.52
CA SER A 62 16.90 13.65 -8.96
C SER A 62 16.86 14.33 -7.60
N LEU A 63 15.70 14.88 -7.24
CA LEU A 63 15.39 15.40 -5.92
C LEU A 63 13.93 15.07 -5.62
N THR A 64 13.68 14.45 -4.46
CA THR A 64 12.33 14.04 -4.04
C THR A 64 12.17 14.28 -2.55
N GLN A 65 11.02 14.80 -2.13
CA GLN A 65 10.72 14.95 -0.71
C GLN A 65 10.39 13.59 -0.10
N LEU A 66 11.06 13.27 1.01
CA LEU A 66 10.72 12.11 1.83
C LEU A 66 9.50 12.49 2.68
N THR A 67 8.31 12.12 2.22
CA THR A 67 7.09 12.17 3.02
C THR A 67 7.01 10.90 3.87
N ASN A 68 6.71 11.02 5.16
CA ASN A 68 6.56 9.89 6.08
C ASN A 68 5.32 9.00 5.76
N GLU A 69 4.68 9.19 4.61
CA GLU A 69 3.48 8.46 4.20
C GLU A 69 3.78 7.15 3.46
N THR A 70 5.05 6.77 3.31
CA THR A 70 5.46 5.57 2.56
C THR A 70 6.52 4.74 3.28
N VAL A 71 6.17 4.20 4.46
CA VAL A 71 6.71 2.89 4.91
C VAL A 71 5.98 1.73 4.17
N ILE A 72 5.28 2.02 3.07
CA ILE A 72 4.65 1.03 2.20
C ILE A 72 5.01 1.34 0.75
N ASP A 73 6.30 1.35 0.43
CA ASP A 73 6.71 0.92 -0.91
C ASP A 73 8.04 0.16 -0.88
N GLU A 74 8.10 -0.86 -0.01
CA GLU A 74 8.92 -2.04 -0.24
C GLU A 74 8.31 -2.90 -1.37
N GLN A 75 8.18 -2.35 -2.59
CA GLN A 75 7.85 -3.15 -3.79
C GLN A 75 9.02 -4.04 -4.26
N THR A 76 10.04 -4.23 -3.43
CA THR A 76 11.02 -5.31 -3.58
C THR A 76 11.25 -6.10 -2.30
N LYS A 77 10.24 -6.19 -1.42
CA LYS A 77 10.18 -7.34 -0.49
C LYS A 77 9.75 -8.55 -1.30
N THR A 78 10.72 -9.26 -1.87
CA THR A 78 10.52 -10.64 -2.32
C THR A 78 9.93 -11.40 -1.14
N LEU A 79 8.61 -11.65 -1.19
CA LEU A 79 7.91 -12.51 -0.24
C LEU A 79 8.74 -13.79 -0.10
N SER A 80 9.04 -14.16 1.13
CA SER A 80 9.78 -15.39 1.39
C SER A 80 9.05 -16.57 0.73
N PRO A 81 9.76 -17.59 0.19
CA PRO A 81 9.13 -18.71 -0.53
C PRO A 81 7.98 -19.38 0.24
N SER A 82 8.05 -19.34 1.57
CA SER A 82 7.03 -19.79 2.52
C SER A 82 5.70 -19.05 2.42
N GLU A 83 5.70 -17.73 2.22
CA GLU A 83 4.46 -16.92 2.18
C GLU A 83 3.74 -17.03 0.83
N LEU A 84 4.49 -17.16 -0.26
CA LEU A 84 3.94 -17.47 -1.59
C LEU A 84 3.25 -18.83 -1.59
N GLN A 85 3.80 -19.82 -0.88
CA GLN A 85 3.19 -21.14 -0.77
C GLN A 85 1.86 -21.10 0.01
N VAL A 86 1.81 -20.39 1.13
CA VAL A 86 0.57 -20.23 1.92
C VAL A 86 -0.50 -19.50 1.12
N LYS A 87 -0.14 -18.46 0.36
CA LYS A 87 -1.12 -17.75 -0.49
C LYS A 87 -1.68 -18.65 -1.60
N SER A 88 -0.82 -19.38 -2.30
CA SER A 88 -1.26 -20.34 -3.33
C SER A 88 -2.16 -21.45 -2.77
N MET A 89 -1.88 -21.93 -1.55
CA MET A 89 -2.71 -22.91 -0.84
C MET A 89 -4.06 -22.31 -0.44
N SER A 90 -4.08 -21.06 0.00
CA SER A 90 -5.33 -20.36 0.39
C SER A 90 -6.27 -20.15 -0.80
N ASP A 91 -5.73 -19.82 -1.97
CA ASP A 91 -6.54 -19.61 -3.17
C ASP A 91 -7.10 -20.94 -3.70
N ARG A 92 -6.31 -22.03 -3.65
CA ARG A 92 -6.80 -23.39 -3.92
C ARG A 92 -7.89 -23.83 -2.95
N ALA A 93 -7.75 -23.53 -1.65
CA ALA A 93 -8.76 -23.88 -0.64
C ALA A 93 -10.09 -23.16 -0.89
N LYS A 94 -10.07 -21.89 -1.27
CA LYS A 94 -11.28 -21.13 -1.64
C LYS A 94 -11.96 -21.74 -2.86
N GLN A 95 -11.20 -22.12 -3.89
CA GLN A 95 -11.74 -22.73 -5.09
C GLN A 95 -12.40 -24.09 -4.80
N LEU A 96 -11.74 -24.94 -4.00
CA LEU A 96 -12.29 -26.24 -3.60
C LEU A 96 -13.56 -26.10 -2.76
N THR A 97 -13.59 -25.15 -1.84
CA THR A 97 -14.77 -24.87 -1.01
C THR A 97 -15.95 -24.44 -1.87
N GLN A 98 -15.70 -23.61 -2.88
CA GLN A 98 -16.73 -23.15 -3.81
C GLN A 98 -17.28 -24.30 -4.67
N GLN A 99 -16.41 -25.19 -5.16
CA GLN A 99 -16.84 -26.38 -5.89
C GLN A 99 -17.68 -27.33 -5.02
N ALA A 100 -17.27 -27.58 -3.77
CA ALA A 100 -18.02 -28.42 -2.84
C ALA A 100 -19.42 -27.85 -2.55
N LYS A 101 -19.54 -26.53 -2.37
CA LYS A 101 -20.84 -25.85 -2.20
C LYS A 101 -21.74 -26.03 -3.43
N GLN A 102 -21.20 -25.87 -4.64
CA GLN A 102 -21.95 -26.04 -5.88
C GLN A 102 -22.43 -27.48 -6.07
N LEU A 103 -21.59 -28.47 -5.77
CA LEU A 103 -21.96 -29.89 -5.84
C LEU A 103 -23.07 -30.23 -4.84
N LYS A 104 -22.95 -29.75 -3.60
CA LYS A 104 -23.98 -29.95 -2.57
C LYS A 104 -25.30 -29.30 -2.97
N ALA A 105 -25.27 -28.09 -3.52
CA ALA A 105 -26.46 -27.40 -4.02
C ALA A 105 -27.14 -28.18 -5.17
N ARG A 106 -26.35 -28.71 -6.11
CA ARG A 106 -26.87 -29.57 -7.19
C ARG A 106 -27.52 -30.84 -6.66
N GLN A 107 -26.90 -31.53 -5.71
CA GLN A 107 -27.49 -32.72 -5.09
C GLN A 107 -28.80 -32.40 -4.38
N SER A 108 -28.86 -31.30 -3.62
CA SER A 108 -30.11 -30.89 -2.95
C SER A 108 -31.22 -30.56 -3.94
N LEU A 109 -30.89 -29.95 -5.09
CA LEU A 109 -31.86 -29.61 -6.13
C LEU A 109 -32.42 -30.88 -6.79
N GLN A 110 -31.56 -31.86 -7.11
CA GLN A 110 -32.00 -33.15 -7.64
C GLN A 110 -32.91 -33.90 -6.66
N GLN A 111 -32.58 -33.91 -5.37
CA GLN A 111 -33.44 -34.52 -4.35
C GLN A 111 -34.79 -33.79 -4.23
N ALA A 112 -34.80 -32.46 -4.29
CA ALA A 112 -36.02 -31.67 -4.28
C ALA A 112 -36.90 -31.94 -5.51
N GLN A 113 -36.30 -32.05 -6.70
CA GLN A 113 -37.01 -32.41 -7.92
C GLN A 113 -37.64 -33.81 -7.82
N GLN A 114 -36.91 -34.80 -7.31
CA GLN A 114 -37.46 -36.15 -7.11
C GLN A 114 -38.61 -36.16 -6.10
N LYS A 115 -38.52 -35.36 -5.03
CA LYS A 115 -39.62 -35.22 -4.05
C LYS A 115 -40.85 -34.54 -4.66
N LEU A 116 -40.67 -33.52 -5.51
CA LEU A 116 -41.77 -32.87 -6.23
C LEU A 116 -42.46 -33.83 -7.20
N VAL A 117 -41.69 -34.64 -7.95
CA VAL A 117 -42.25 -35.63 -8.88
C VAL A 117 -43.01 -36.74 -8.14
N LYS A 118 -42.49 -37.22 -7.00
CA LYS A 118 -43.22 -38.20 -6.17
C LYS A 118 -44.49 -37.61 -5.56
N ALA A 119 -44.43 -36.37 -5.08
CA ALA A 119 -45.59 -35.68 -4.51
C ALA A 119 -46.66 -35.39 -5.57
N SER A 120 -46.28 -35.04 -6.80
CA SER A 120 -47.21 -34.80 -7.90
C SER A 120 -47.82 -36.09 -8.48
N GLN A 121 -47.15 -37.22 -8.34
CA GLN A 121 -47.71 -38.54 -8.64
C GLN A 121 -48.73 -38.98 -7.58
N LEU A 122 -48.45 -38.72 -6.29
CA LEU A 122 -49.37 -39.01 -5.18
C LEU A 122 -50.66 -38.17 -5.22
N SER A 123 -50.60 -36.92 -5.70
CA SER A 123 -51.78 -36.04 -5.81
C SER A 123 -52.66 -36.32 -7.03
N ARG A 124 -52.27 -37.22 -7.93
CA ARG A 124 -53.07 -37.65 -9.10
C ARG A 124 -53.90 -38.91 -8.88
N THR A 125 -53.72 -39.60 -7.75
CA THR A 125 -54.38 -40.89 -7.45
C THR A 125 -55.44 -40.78 -6.35
N HIS A 126 -56.11 -39.64 -6.22
CA HIS A 126 -57.24 -39.42 -5.31
C HIS A 126 -58.33 -38.62 -6.02
#